data_AF-A0A7S3L6U9-F1
#
_entry.id   AF-A0A7S3L6U9-F1
#
_cell.length_a   1.000
_cell.length_b   1.000
_cell.length_c   1.000
_cell.angle_alpha   90.00
_cell.angle_beta   90.00
_cell.angle_gamma   90.00
#
_symmetry.space_group_name_H-M   'P 1'
#
loop_
_entity.id
_entity.type
_entity.pdbx_description
1 polymer ?
#
loop_
_entity_poly.entity_id
_entity_poly.type
_entity_poly.pdbx_seq_one_letter_code
_entity_poly.pdbx_strand_id
1 'polypeptide(L)'
;MKTLSLILTILSACSVTAFQPRIFSSKTPLHPNSVEDPTKAIRVPTTASRQSPLFVAASAEESTEWTKKRLHNTAAFRSLALLGALALAGFSSPTALPAKASASLHLLSFATWFGSVAYTTFVAGITMFKNLPRQTFGKLQAKLFPKYFALGSFTLLLQLITLPSLPVTIKMASTKALSLAFVMTLVNQFLLEPMSTSNMMRRYELEDQDGGKDTDEYKTLKASFGKFHGMSSLTNLIALCGGVAHAVYLAGPLAAV
;
A
#
# COMPACT_ATOMS: atom_id res chain seq x y z
N MET A 1 13.65 27.92 -7.68
CA MET A 1 12.94 28.18 -6.40
C MET A 1 11.54 27.57 -6.35
N LYS A 2 10.67 27.76 -7.35
CA LYS A 2 9.28 27.24 -7.35
C LYS A 2 9.16 25.71 -7.26
N THR A 3 10.03 24.95 -7.92
CA THR A 3 10.00 23.48 -7.95
C THR A 3 10.41 22.83 -6.63
N LEU A 4 11.43 23.38 -5.95
CA LEU A 4 11.89 22.86 -4.66
C LEU A 4 10.88 23.16 -3.54
N SER A 5 10.30 24.35 -3.54
CA SER A 5 9.22 24.70 -2.61
C SER A 5 8.00 23.80 -2.82
N LEU A 6 7.66 23.46 -4.07
CA LEU A 6 6.59 22.52 -4.39
C LEU A 6 6.92 21.10 -3.88
N ILE A 7 8.14 20.60 -4.10
CA ILE A 7 8.57 19.28 -3.61
C ILE A 7 8.57 19.21 -2.08
N LEU A 8 9.05 20.23 -1.37
CA LEU A 8 9.00 20.27 0.10
C LEU A 8 7.58 20.38 0.64
N THR A 9 6.71 21.17 0.00
CA THR A 9 5.28 21.24 0.37
C THR A 9 4.58 19.90 0.13
N ILE A 10 4.88 19.20 -0.97
CA ILE A 10 4.38 17.86 -1.25
C ILE A 10 4.90 16.85 -0.22
N LEU A 11 6.20 16.86 0.11
CA LEU A 11 6.80 16.00 1.13
C LEU A 11 6.17 16.21 2.51
N SER A 12 5.87 17.47 2.86
CA SER A 12 5.16 17.81 4.10
C SER A 12 3.71 17.31 4.08
N ALA A 13 3.02 17.38 2.93
CA ALA A 13 1.65 16.87 2.78
C ALA A 13 1.57 15.33 2.69
N CYS A 14 2.63 14.67 2.20
CA CYS A 14 2.76 13.21 2.10
C CYS A 14 3.32 12.57 3.37
N SER A 15 3.59 13.33 4.43
CA SER A 15 3.89 12.76 5.74
C SER A 15 2.71 11.85 6.13
N VAL A 16 3.01 10.56 6.27
CA VAL A 16 2.12 9.37 6.41
C VAL A 16 1.05 9.50 7.52
N THR A 17 1.03 10.60 8.25
CA THR A 17 0.13 10.95 9.34
C THR A 17 -1.09 11.79 8.92
N ALA A 18 -1.10 12.45 7.74
CA ALA A 18 -2.11 13.48 7.43
C ALA A 18 -3.47 12.97 6.93
N PHE A 19 -3.61 11.69 6.61
CA PHE A 19 -4.90 11.09 6.22
C PHE A 19 -5.07 9.72 6.87
N GLN A 20 -5.20 9.69 8.19
CA GLN A 20 -5.90 8.61 8.86
C GLN A 20 -7.35 9.11 9.05
N PRO A 21 -8.32 8.71 8.21
CA PRO A 21 -9.71 8.84 8.65
C PRO A 21 -9.79 8.13 9.99
N ARG A 22 -10.50 8.71 10.98
CA ARG A 22 -10.77 8.11 12.30
C ARG A 22 -11.60 6.83 12.12
N ILE A 23 -11.03 5.80 11.53
CA ILE A 23 -11.62 4.47 11.44
C ILE A 23 -10.97 3.68 12.57
N PHE A 24 -11.65 3.80 13.71
CA PHE A 24 -11.62 2.91 14.87
C PHE A 24 -10.25 2.34 15.27
N SER A 25 -9.78 2.81 16.42
CA SER A 25 -8.87 2.07 17.29
C SER A 25 -9.57 0.78 17.75
N SER A 26 -9.70 -0.23 16.88
CA SER A 26 -10.06 -1.57 17.33
C SER A 26 -8.82 -2.17 17.97
N LYS A 27 -8.81 -2.26 19.31
CA LYS A 27 -7.82 -3.02 20.09
C LYS A 27 -7.98 -4.54 19.90
N THR A 28 -8.39 -4.99 18.72
CA THR A 28 -8.66 -6.41 18.46
C THR A 28 -7.41 -7.02 17.83
N PRO A 29 -6.71 -7.94 18.54
CA PRO A 29 -5.54 -8.60 18.00
C PRO A 29 -5.88 -9.38 16.71
N LEU A 30 -4.91 -9.49 15.80
CA LEU A 30 -5.03 -10.23 14.53
C LEU A 30 -5.19 -11.75 14.69
N HIS A 31 -5.16 -12.25 15.94
CA HIS A 31 -5.55 -13.60 16.30
C HIS A 31 -6.92 -13.57 16.99
N PRO A 32 -8.03 -13.80 16.26
CA PRO A 32 -9.24 -14.25 16.91
C PRO A 32 -9.00 -15.68 17.41
N ASN A 33 -9.25 -15.91 18.70
CA ASN A 33 -9.49 -17.26 19.20
C ASN A 33 -10.81 -17.75 18.58
N SER A 34 -10.79 -18.20 17.33
CA SER A 34 -11.95 -18.79 16.67
C SER A 34 -12.09 -20.22 17.13
N VAL A 35 -12.86 -20.44 18.20
CA VAL A 35 -13.52 -21.72 18.46
C VAL A 35 -14.70 -21.78 17.49
N GLU A 36 -14.55 -22.57 16.43
CA GLU A 36 -15.63 -22.86 15.48
C GLU A 36 -16.70 -23.77 16.12
N ASP A 37 -17.93 -23.61 15.61
CA ASP A 37 -19.19 -24.31 15.91
C ASP A 37 -19.04 -25.83 16.20
N PRO A 38 -19.58 -26.35 17.33
CA PRO A 38 -19.37 -27.74 17.76
C PRO A 38 -20.20 -28.79 17.01
N THR A 39 -20.98 -28.45 15.97
CA THR A 39 -21.92 -29.41 15.36
C THR A 39 -21.42 -30.17 14.11
N LYS A 40 -20.19 -29.92 13.62
CA LYS A 40 -19.60 -30.69 12.51
C LYS A 40 -18.10 -30.94 12.67
N ALA A 41 -17.70 -31.79 13.60
CA ALA A 41 -16.37 -32.38 13.58
C ALA A 41 -16.34 -33.76 14.26
N ILE A 42 -15.64 -34.67 13.60
CA ILE A 42 -15.27 -36.01 14.06
C ILE A 42 -14.71 -35.92 15.49
N ARG A 43 -15.24 -36.75 16.39
CA ARG A 43 -14.92 -36.79 17.82
C ARG A 43 -13.44 -37.16 18.04
N VAL A 44 -12.59 -36.14 18.14
CA VAL A 44 -11.29 -36.25 18.82
C VAL A 44 -11.52 -35.91 20.30
N PRO A 45 -10.97 -36.67 21.27
CA PRO A 45 -11.20 -36.39 22.68
C PRO A 45 -10.59 -35.02 23.03
N THR A 46 -11.44 -34.03 23.28
CA THR A 46 -11.01 -32.71 23.75
C THR A 46 -10.90 -32.77 25.27
N THR A 47 -9.68 -32.90 25.78
CA THR A 47 -9.35 -32.38 27.11
C THR A 47 -9.57 -30.87 27.06
N ALA A 48 -10.61 -30.39 27.75
CA ALA A 48 -10.82 -28.97 27.95
C ALA A 48 -9.67 -28.42 28.82
N SER A 49 -8.56 -28.01 28.19
CA SER A 49 -7.52 -27.25 28.88
C SER A 49 -8.08 -25.86 29.14
N ARG A 50 -8.57 -25.63 30.35
CA ARG A 50 -8.80 -24.29 30.89
C ARG A 50 -7.44 -23.59 30.86
N GLN A 51 -7.14 -22.83 29.81
CA GLN A 51 -5.90 -22.06 29.72
C GLN A 51 -5.87 -21.14 30.94
N SER A 52 -4.83 -21.26 31.74
CA SER A 52 -4.71 -20.50 32.97
C SER A 52 -4.63 -19.00 32.61
N PRO A 53 -5.18 -18.11 33.45
CA PRO A 53 -5.10 -16.66 33.24
C PRO A 53 -3.65 -16.17 33.04
N LEU A 54 -2.69 -16.86 33.66
CA LEU A 54 -1.25 -16.66 33.51
C LEU A 54 -0.74 -16.93 32.09
N PHE A 55 -1.23 -17.97 31.42
CA PHE A 55 -0.82 -18.28 30.05
C PHE A 55 -1.33 -17.23 29.05
N VAL A 56 -2.58 -16.79 29.21
CA VAL A 56 -3.17 -15.72 28.39
C VAL A 56 -2.42 -14.40 28.61
N ALA A 57 -2.11 -14.05 29.86
CA ALA A 57 -1.33 -12.86 30.19
C ALA A 57 0.09 -12.89 29.60
N ALA A 58 0.79 -14.02 29.68
CA ALA A 58 2.12 -14.19 29.10
C ALA A 58 2.12 -14.05 27.57
N SER A 59 1.14 -14.67 26.89
CA SER A 59 1.00 -14.54 25.42
C SER A 59 0.66 -13.09 24.99
N ALA A 60 -0.10 -12.38 25.81
CA ALA A 60 -0.44 -10.99 25.55
C ALA A 60 0.81 -10.10 25.74
N GLU A 61 1.59 -10.34 26.80
CA GLU A 61 2.83 -9.61 27.09
C GLU A 61 3.88 -9.81 25.98
N GLU A 62 4.12 -11.05 25.55
CA GLU A 62 5.02 -11.40 24.43
C GLU A 62 4.60 -10.71 23.11
N SER A 63 3.29 -10.70 22.82
CA SER A 63 2.76 -10.04 21.61
C SER A 63 2.96 -8.51 21.64
N THR A 64 2.89 -7.90 22.82
CA THR A 64 3.14 -6.46 22.99
C THR A 64 4.62 -6.10 22.93
N GLU A 65 5.49 -7.01 23.35
CA GLU A 65 6.94 -6.83 23.27
C GLU A 65 7.42 -6.84 21.81
N TRP A 66 6.92 -7.78 21.00
CA TRP A 66 7.27 -7.86 19.58
C TRP A 66 6.87 -6.61 18.78
N THR A 67 5.76 -5.97 19.14
CA THR A 67 5.23 -4.78 18.45
C THR A 67 5.82 -3.47 18.95
N LYS A 68 6.72 -3.51 19.95
CA LYS A 68 7.38 -2.33 20.51
C LYS A 68 8.23 -1.64 19.45
N LYS A 69 8.07 -0.32 19.30
CA LYS A 69 8.87 0.49 18.37
C LYS A 69 10.36 0.40 18.74
N ARG A 70 11.18 -0.08 17.80
CA ARG A 70 12.65 -0.08 17.91
C ARG A 70 13.24 1.09 17.14
N LEU A 71 14.39 1.60 17.61
CA LEU A 71 15.06 2.76 17.03
C LEU A 71 15.25 2.60 15.50
N HIS A 72 15.74 1.44 15.05
CA HIS A 72 16.00 1.14 13.64
C HIS A 72 14.74 1.04 12.76
N ASN A 73 13.56 0.92 13.37
CA ASN A 73 12.27 0.87 12.69
C ASN A 73 11.53 2.22 12.74
N THR A 74 12.12 3.24 13.36
CA THR A 74 11.53 4.59 13.39
C THR A 74 11.71 5.28 12.04
N ALA A 75 10.74 6.14 11.69
CA ALA A 75 10.85 6.99 10.51
C ALA A 75 12.11 7.86 10.57
N ALA A 76 12.42 8.44 11.74
CA ALA A 76 13.60 9.29 11.94
C ALA A 76 14.92 8.56 11.62
N PHE A 77 15.12 7.36 12.15
CA PHE A 77 16.34 6.58 11.88
C PHE A 77 16.45 6.19 10.40
N ARG A 78 15.34 5.76 9.78
CA ARG A 78 15.31 5.41 8.36
C ARG A 78 15.55 6.61 7.46
N SER A 79 14.94 7.76 7.78
CA SER A 79 15.17 9.02 7.08
C SER A 79 16.63 9.46 7.20
N LEU A 80 17.24 9.37 8.39
CA LEU A 80 18.64 9.72 8.59
C LEU A 80 19.58 8.78 7.82
N ALA A 81 19.31 7.48 7.80
CA ALA A 81 20.08 6.51 7.01
C ALA A 81 20.00 6.80 5.50
N LEU A 82 18.80 7.14 4.99
CA LEU A 82 18.62 7.52 3.59
C LEU A 82 19.31 8.85 3.25
N LEU A 83 19.22 9.86 4.13
CA LEU A 83 19.93 11.13 3.97
C LEU A 83 21.44 10.95 3.99
N GLY A 84 21.96 10.09 4.88
CA GLY A 84 23.37 9.72 4.93
C GLY A 84 23.84 9.04 3.64
N ALA A 85 23.05 8.10 3.10
CA ALA A 85 23.34 7.47 1.82
C ALA A 85 23.35 8.49 0.66
N LEU A 86 22.42 9.44 0.65
CA LEU A 86 22.37 10.52 -0.35
C LEU A 86 23.58 11.47 -0.24
N ALA A 87 24.00 11.81 0.98
CA ALA A 87 25.19 12.63 1.22
C ALA A 87 26.47 11.92 0.74
N LEU A 88 26.61 10.61 1.04
CA LEU A 88 27.71 9.79 0.53
C LEU A 88 27.70 9.66 -1.01
N ALA A 89 26.53 9.72 -1.62
CA ALA A 89 26.38 9.75 -3.08
C ALA A 89 26.69 11.12 -3.72
N GLY A 90 27.10 12.13 -2.94
CA GLY A 90 27.60 13.42 -3.44
C GLY A 90 26.52 14.50 -3.68
N PHE A 91 25.31 14.35 -3.16
CA PHE A 91 24.24 15.35 -3.32
C PHE A 91 24.41 16.50 -2.31
N SER A 92 24.88 17.67 -2.76
CA SER A 92 25.26 18.79 -1.86
C SER A 92 24.61 20.16 -2.14
N SER A 93 23.67 20.32 -3.09
CA SER A 93 23.21 21.65 -3.52
C SER A 93 21.68 21.90 -3.48
N PRO A 94 21.21 23.09 -3.02
CA PRO A 94 19.80 23.48 -2.92
C PRO A 94 19.23 24.24 -4.14
N THR A 95 20.01 24.43 -5.20
CA THR A 95 19.50 24.88 -6.52
C THR A 95 19.17 23.68 -7.40
N ALA A 96 18.35 23.88 -8.45
CA ALA A 96 17.81 22.82 -9.32
C ALA A 96 18.73 21.60 -9.44
N LEU A 97 18.20 20.42 -9.10
CA LEU A 97 18.99 19.18 -9.07
C LEU A 97 19.80 19.07 -10.37
N PRO A 98 21.13 18.85 -10.29
CA PRO A 98 21.94 18.57 -11.47
C PRO A 98 21.27 17.51 -12.35
N ALA A 99 21.46 17.54 -13.68
CA ALA A 99 20.75 16.63 -14.59
C ALA A 99 20.87 15.16 -14.16
N LYS A 100 22.06 14.73 -13.72
CA LYS A 100 22.31 13.39 -13.17
C LYS A 100 21.49 13.12 -11.91
N ALA A 101 21.44 14.07 -10.97
CA ALA A 101 20.64 13.98 -9.75
C ALA A 101 19.14 13.88 -10.03
N SER A 102 18.63 14.66 -10.98
CA SER A 102 17.22 14.62 -11.40
C SER A 102 16.87 13.29 -12.08
N ALA A 103 17.75 12.79 -12.97
CA ALA A 103 17.59 11.49 -13.60
C ALA A 103 17.65 10.33 -12.59
N SER A 104 18.55 10.39 -11.59
CA SER A 104 18.61 9.42 -10.50
C SER A 104 17.33 9.42 -9.67
N LEU A 105 16.81 10.61 -9.32
CA LEU A 105 15.55 10.73 -8.59
C LEU A 105 14.38 10.16 -9.40
N HIS A 106 14.35 10.41 -10.72
CA HIS A 106 13.36 9.84 -11.62
C HIS A 106 13.40 8.31 -11.59
N LEU A 107 14.59 7.73 -11.80
CA LEU A 107 14.79 6.29 -11.86
C LEU A 107 14.46 5.60 -10.52
N LEU A 108 14.89 6.17 -9.39
CA LEU A 108 14.57 5.62 -8.07
C LEU A 108 13.08 5.70 -7.76
N SER A 109 12.42 6.80 -8.15
CA SER A 109 10.97 6.95 -7.98
C SER A 109 10.21 5.94 -8.86
N PHE A 110 10.63 5.76 -10.11
CA PHE A 110 10.09 4.75 -11.02
C PHE A 110 10.28 3.33 -10.46
N ALA A 111 11.50 2.97 -10.07
CA ALA A 111 11.81 1.65 -9.52
C ALA A 111 10.99 1.36 -8.25
N THR A 112 10.87 2.35 -7.35
CA THR A 112 10.07 2.22 -6.12
C THR A 112 8.60 1.99 -6.45
N TRP A 113 8.03 2.81 -7.32
CA TRP A 113 6.63 2.67 -7.73
C TRP A 113 6.37 1.34 -8.43
N PHE A 114 7.07 1.10 -9.55
CA PHE A 114 6.87 -0.05 -10.42
C PHE A 114 7.13 -1.36 -9.67
N GLY A 115 8.19 -1.42 -8.87
CA GLY A 115 8.49 -2.57 -8.01
C GLY A 115 7.43 -2.81 -6.94
N SER A 116 6.92 -1.75 -6.30
CA SER A 116 5.84 -1.86 -5.31
C SER A 116 4.56 -2.40 -5.93
N VAL A 117 4.17 -1.89 -7.12
CA VAL A 117 2.99 -2.36 -7.86
C VAL A 117 3.16 -3.82 -8.25
N ALA A 118 4.27 -4.17 -8.92
CA ALA A 118 4.52 -5.53 -9.37
C ALA A 118 4.55 -6.53 -8.20
N TYR A 119 5.29 -6.22 -7.13
CA TYR A 119 5.36 -7.10 -5.96
C TYR A 119 3.99 -7.27 -5.28
N THR A 120 3.23 -6.18 -5.13
CA THR A 120 1.90 -6.24 -4.50
C THR A 120 0.91 -7.04 -5.33
N THR A 121 0.88 -6.80 -6.65
CA THR A 121 -0.06 -7.44 -7.57
C THR A 121 0.23 -8.94 -7.77
N PHE A 122 1.49 -9.32 -7.98
CA PHE A 122 1.83 -10.69 -8.37
C PHE A 122 2.31 -11.58 -7.22
N VAL A 123 2.80 -11.00 -6.13
CA VAL A 123 3.41 -11.77 -5.03
C VAL A 123 2.64 -11.58 -3.74
N ALA A 124 2.69 -10.39 -3.13
CA ALA A 124 2.17 -10.18 -1.78
C ALA A 124 0.66 -10.36 -1.71
N GLY A 125 -0.09 -9.77 -2.66
CA GLY A 125 -1.56 -9.86 -2.70
C GLY A 125 -2.06 -11.30 -2.85
N ILE A 126 -1.51 -12.05 -3.81
CA ILE A 126 -1.88 -13.44 -4.07
C ILE A 126 -1.52 -14.34 -2.89
N THR A 127 -0.31 -14.17 -2.34
CA THR A 127 0.13 -14.94 -1.18
C THR A 127 -0.79 -14.70 0.02
N MET A 128 -1.09 -13.44 0.35
CA MET A 128 -1.98 -13.13 1.48
C MET A 128 -3.42 -13.63 1.23
N PHE A 129 -3.94 -13.49 0.02
CA PHE A 129 -5.28 -13.96 -0.32
C PHE A 129 -5.42 -15.48 -0.17
N LYS A 130 -4.38 -16.25 -0.54
CA LYS A 130 -4.39 -17.72 -0.47
C LYS A 130 -4.14 -18.27 0.93
N ASN A 131 -3.49 -17.51 1.81
CA ASN A 131 -2.96 -18.04 3.07
C ASN A 131 -3.55 -17.40 4.34
N LEU A 132 -4.43 -16.40 4.22
CA LEU A 132 -5.09 -15.77 5.36
C LEU A 132 -6.61 -16.01 5.32
N PRO A 133 -7.27 -16.14 6.49
CA PRO A 133 -8.73 -16.07 6.55
C PRO A 133 -9.24 -14.78 5.91
N ARG A 134 -10.36 -14.85 5.16
CA ARG A 134 -10.84 -13.74 4.31
C ARG A 134 -10.99 -12.41 5.06
N GLN A 135 -11.55 -12.42 6.27
CA GLN A 135 -11.68 -11.19 7.06
C GLN A 135 -10.32 -10.65 7.52
N THR A 136 -9.38 -11.53 7.89
CA THR A 136 -8.01 -11.14 8.28
C THR A 136 -7.26 -10.53 7.10
N PHE A 137 -7.36 -11.14 5.92
CA PHE A 137 -6.85 -10.58 4.66
C PHE A 137 -7.41 -9.17 4.41
N GLY A 138 -8.73 -9.01 4.45
CA GLY A 138 -9.37 -7.71 4.20
C GLY A 138 -8.97 -6.64 5.21
N LYS A 139 -8.96 -6.97 6.50
CA LYS A 139 -8.53 -6.04 7.57
C LYS A 139 -7.07 -5.60 7.39
N LEU A 140 -6.18 -6.51 6.95
CA LEU A 140 -4.80 -6.17 6.63
C LEU A 140 -4.71 -5.27 5.39
N GLN A 141 -5.43 -5.60 4.31
CA GLN A 141 -5.49 -4.79 3.09
C GLN A 141 -5.98 -3.37 3.36
N ALA A 142 -7.00 -3.19 4.20
CA ALA A 142 -7.52 -1.88 4.61
C ALA A 142 -6.47 -0.98 5.30
N LYS A 143 -5.38 -1.57 5.84
CA LYS A 143 -4.26 -0.83 6.43
C LYS A 143 -3.08 -0.65 5.48
N LEU A 144 -2.96 -1.50 4.45
CA LEU A 144 -1.87 -1.47 3.47
C LEU A 144 -2.21 -0.60 2.27
N PHE A 145 -3.40 -0.72 1.68
CA PHE A 145 -3.74 -0.03 0.45
C PHE A 145 -3.64 1.50 0.52
N PRO A 146 -4.09 2.19 1.60
CA PRO A 146 -3.90 3.64 1.71
C PRO A 146 -2.43 4.07 1.69
N LYS A 147 -1.52 3.23 2.21
CA LYS A 147 -0.07 3.49 2.20
C LYS A 147 0.54 3.16 0.85
N TYR A 148 0.11 2.06 0.25
CA TYR A 148 0.52 1.62 -1.08
C TYR A 148 0.20 2.69 -2.13
N PHE A 149 -1.05 3.15 -2.17
CA PHE A 149 -1.49 4.18 -3.13
C PHE A 149 -0.89 5.55 -2.80
N ALA A 150 -0.69 5.92 -1.53
CA ALA A 150 0.03 7.14 -1.16
C ALA A 150 1.50 7.13 -1.64
N LEU A 151 2.22 6.01 -1.41
CA LEU A 151 3.58 5.84 -1.91
C LEU A 151 3.62 5.92 -3.44
N GLY A 152 2.66 5.27 -4.11
CA GLY A 152 2.53 5.31 -5.56
C GLY A 152 2.25 6.71 -6.09
N SER A 153 1.30 7.45 -5.51
CA SER A 153 1.01 8.84 -5.88
C SER A 153 2.23 9.73 -5.70
N PHE A 154 2.93 9.62 -4.57
CA PHE A 154 4.12 10.42 -4.30
C PHE A 154 5.25 10.14 -5.32
N THR A 155 5.55 8.87 -5.55
CA THR A 155 6.62 8.46 -6.48
C THR A 155 6.28 8.74 -7.94
N LEU A 156 5.01 8.63 -8.35
CA LEU A 156 4.57 9.06 -9.69
C LEU A 156 4.63 10.57 -9.88
N LEU A 157 4.31 11.35 -8.83
CA LEU A 157 4.45 12.80 -8.87
C LEU A 157 5.93 13.21 -9.01
N LEU A 158 6.84 12.56 -8.29
CA LEU A 158 8.27 12.76 -8.48
C LEU A 158 8.73 12.42 -9.89
N GLN A 159 8.23 11.33 -10.49
CA GLN A 159 8.50 10.98 -11.88
C GLN A 159 8.04 12.10 -12.82
N LEU A 160 6.82 12.64 -12.67
CA LEU A 160 6.31 13.73 -13.50
C LEU A 160 7.13 15.03 -13.35
N ILE A 161 7.54 15.37 -12.12
CA ILE A 161 8.37 16.56 -11.85
C ILE A 161 9.76 16.44 -12.48
N THR A 162 10.34 15.23 -12.48
CA THR A 162 11.69 14.96 -12.99
C THR A 162 11.70 14.56 -14.47
N LEU A 163 10.55 14.22 -15.07
CA LEU A 163 10.44 13.83 -16.48
C LEU A 163 11.05 14.84 -17.48
N PRO A 164 10.95 16.17 -17.28
CA PRO A 164 11.59 17.15 -18.16
C PRO A 164 13.12 17.05 -18.20
N SER A 165 13.76 16.41 -17.22
CA SER A 165 15.21 16.20 -17.18
C SER A 165 15.69 15.03 -18.04
N LEU A 166 14.76 14.23 -18.59
CA LEU A 166 15.09 13.11 -19.48
C LEU A 166 15.20 13.55 -20.95
N PRO A 167 15.87 12.76 -21.80
CA PRO A 167 15.91 12.98 -23.25
C PRO A 167 14.50 13.18 -23.84
N VAL A 168 14.40 14.05 -24.85
CA VAL A 168 13.11 14.47 -25.45
C VAL A 168 12.28 13.27 -25.95
N THR A 169 12.93 12.25 -26.51
CA THR A 169 12.29 11.02 -26.98
C THR A 169 11.56 10.29 -25.86
N ILE A 170 12.23 10.08 -24.72
CA ILE A 170 11.65 9.40 -23.55
C ILE A 170 10.53 10.25 -22.96
N LYS A 171 10.76 11.56 -22.82
CA LYS A 171 9.78 12.51 -22.30
C LYS A 171 8.46 12.44 -23.08
N MET A 172 8.52 12.59 -24.41
CA MET A 172 7.32 12.59 -25.27
C MET A 172 6.58 11.25 -25.21
N ALA A 173 7.33 10.14 -25.23
CA ALA A 173 6.75 8.81 -25.19
C ALA A 173 6.11 8.46 -23.83
N SER A 174 6.65 8.99 -22.73
CA SER A 174 6.26 8.61 -21.37
C SER A 174 5.26 9.55 -20.71
N THR A 175 5.13 10.80 -21.18
CA THR A 175 4.28 11.82 -20.54
C THR A 175 2.83 11.35 -20.37
N LYS A 176 2.23 10.79 -21.42
CA LYS A 176 0.84 10.31 -21.38
C LYS A 176 0.68 9.11 -20.44
N ALA A 177 1.60 8.14 -20.52
CA ALA A 177 1.56 6.93 -19.71
C ALA A 177 1.72 7.22 -18.21
N LEU A 178 2.70 8.04 -17.84
CA LEU A 178 2.93 8.43 -16.44
C LEU A 178 1.82 9.33 -15.89
N SER A 179 1.28 10.25 -16.70
CA SER A 179 0.15 11.08 -16.29
C SER A 179 -1.11 10.23 -16.06
N LEU A 180 -1.38 9.28 -16.95
CA LEU A 180 -2.48 8.33 -16.79
C LEU A 180 -2.29 7.48 -15.53
N ALA A 181 -1.10 6.90 -15.33
CA ALA A 181 -0.79 6.12 -14.14
C ALA A 181 -0.98 6.95 -12.86
N PHE A 182 -0.55 8.21 -12.86
CA PHE A 182 -0.75 9.13 -11.73
C PHE A 182 -2.24 9.37 -11.44
N VAL A 183 -3.04 9.72 -12.45
CA VAL A 183 -4.48 9.92 -12.27
C VAL A 183 -5.17 8.65 -11.79
N MET A 184 -4.87 7.49 -12.38
CA MET A 184 -5.45 6.21 -11.95
C MET A 184 -5.07 5.85 -10.51
N THR A 185 -3.85 6.18 -10.09
CA THR A 185 -3.39 5.97 -8.71
C THR A 185 -4.12 6.91 -7.75
N LEU A 186 -4.35 8.17 -8.11
CA LEU A 186 -5.14 9.11 -7.30
C LEU A 186 -6.62 8.72 -7.20
N VAL A 187 -7.21 8.26 -8.31
CA VAL A 187 -8.58 7.73 -8.33
C VAL A 187 -8.71 6.53 -7.38
N ASN A 188 -7.71 5.66 -7.34
CA ASN A 188 -7.66 4.61 -6.33
C ASN A 188 -7.55 5.17 -4.91
N GLN A 189 -6.55 6.00 -4.65
CA GLN A 189 -6.24 6.55 -3.33
C GLN A 189 -7.45 7.23 -2.68
N PHE A 190 -8.18 8.03 -3.45
CA PHE A 190 -9.20 8.92 -2.89
C PHE A 190 -10.64 8.45 -3.13
N LEU A 191 -10.88 7.56 -4.10
CA LEU A 191 -12.24 7.15 -4.47
C LEU A 191 -12.42 5.65 -4.33
N LEU A 192 -11.74 4.85 -5.17
CA LEU A 192 -12.06 3.43 -5.31
C LEU A 192 -11.66 2.60 -4.10
N GLU A 193 -10.48 2.86 -3.51
CA GLU A 193 -10.02 2.15 -2.32
C GLU A 193 -10.88 2.44 -1.10
N PRO A 194 -11.16 3.71 -0.73
CA PRO A 194 -12.02 3.99 0.43
C PRO A 194 -13.42 3.40 0.29
N MET A 195 -13.99 3.47 -0.92
CA MET A 195 -15.31 2.88 -1.21
C MET A 195 -15.30 1.35 -1.11
N SER A 196 -14.28 0.69 -1.65
CA SER A 196 -14.14 -0.77 -1.59
C SER A 196 -13.94 -1.24 -0.14
N THR A 197 -13.04 -0.58 0.60
CA THR A 197 -12.75 -0.89 2.00
C THR A 197 -13.98 -0.66 2.88
N SER A 198 -14.70 0.46 2.73
CA SER A 198 -15.93 0.72 3.50
C SER A 198 -17.01 -0.34 3.24
N ASN A 199 -17.23 -0.71 1.97
CA ASN A 199 -18.19 -1.76 1.61
C ASN A 199 -17.80 -3.11 2.24
N MET A 200 -16.51 -3.45 2.19
CA MET A 200 -15.99 -4.69 2.78
C MET A 200 -16.18 -4.74 4.30
N MET A 201 -15.88 -3.65 5.00
CA MET A 201 -16.01 -3.60 6.46
C MET A 201 -17.47 -3.70 6.90
N ARG A 202 -18.39 -3.02 6.21
CA ARG A 202 -19.83 -3.14 6.48
C ARG A 202 -20.35 -4.56 6.27
N ARG A 203 -19.83 -5.27 5.26
CA ARG A 203 -20.15 -6.69 5.06
C ARG A 203 -19.67 -7.55 6.21
N TYR A 204 -18.49 -7.30 6.76
CA TYR A 204 -17.99 -8.05 7.90
C TYR A 204 -18.89 -7.87 9.13
N GLU A 205 -19.37 -6.65 9.39
CA GLU A 205 -20.32 -6.40 10.49
C GLU A 205 -21.62 -7.21 10.35
N LEU A 206 -22.16 -7.33 9.13
CA LEU A 206 -23.36 -8.14 8.87
C LEU A 206 -23.07 -9.65 8.95
N GLU A 207 -21.88 -10.08 8.55
CA GLU A 207 -21.48 -11.49 8.64
C GLU A 207 -21.35 -11.97 10.10
N ASP A 208 -21.08 -11.06 11.03
CA ASP A 208 -20.96 -11.33 12.47
C ASP A 208 -22.32 -11.33 13.18
N GLN A 209 -23.42 -11.01 12.48
CA GLN A 209 -24.79 -11.01 12.98
C GLN A 209 -25.56 -12.26 12.49
N ASP A 210 -26.44 -12.80 13.33
CA ASP A 210 -27.29 -13.92 12.94
C ASP A 210 -28.26 -13.53 11.82
N GLY A 211 -28.34 -14.35 10.76
CA GLY A 211 -29.11 -14.04 9.54
C GLY A 211 -28.61 -12.86 8.69
N GLY A 212 -27.52 -12.17 9.08
CA GLY A 212 -27.09 -10.93 8.40
C GLY A 212 -26.66 -11.13 6.94
N LYS A 213 -26.21 -12.34 6.57
CA LYS A 213 -25.86 -12.70 5.18
C LYS A 213 -27.08 -12.83 4.26
N ASP A 214 -28.26 -13.06 4.81
CA ASP A 214 -29.49 -13.28 4.02
C ASP A 214 -30.19 -11.96 3.65
N THR A 215 -29.79 -10.87 4.32
CA THR A 215 -30.31 -9.52 4.08
C THR A 215 -30.00 -9.01 2.66
N ASP A 216 -30.90 -8.18 2.13
CA ASP A 216 -30.68 -7.53 0.83
C ASP A 216 -29.57 -6.47 0.89
N GLU A 217 -29.32 -5.91 2.08
CA GLU A 217 -28.16 -5.04 2.33
C GLU A 217 -26.86 -5.79 2.05
N TYR A 218 -26.69 -7.01 2.59
CA TYR A 218 -25.50 -7.82 2.36
C TYR A 218 -25.29 -8.15 0.88
N LYS A 219 -26.36 -8.51 0.16
CA LYS A 219 -26.30 -8.80 -1.29
C LYS A 219 -25.88 -7.56 -2.09
N THR A 220 -26.43 -6.39 -1.74
CA THR A 220 -26.11 -5.10 -2.39
C THR A 220 -24.66 -4.69 -2.13
N LEU A 221 -24.18 -4.81 -0.90
CA LEU A 221 -22.80 -4.54 -0.54
C LEU A 221 -21.83 -5.52 -1.22
N LYS A 222 -22.20 -6.80 -1.37
CA LYS A 222 -21.40 -7.81 -2.07
C LYS A 222 -21.21 -7.43 -3.54
N ALA A 223 -22.28 -7.04 -4.23
CA ALA A 223 -22.21 -6.57 -5.61
C ALA A 223 -21.38 -5.28 -5.73
N SER A 224 -21.63 -4.32 -4.85
CA SER A 224 -20.89 -3.04 -4.81
C SER A 224 -19.40 -3.23 -4.53
N PHE A 225 -19.05 -4.12 -3.61
CA PHE A 225 -17.66 -4.51 -3.35
C PHE A 225 -17.00 -5.05 -4.62
N GLY A 226 -17.63 -5.99 -5.32
CA GLY A 226 -17.12 -6.55 -6.57
C GLY A 226 -16.87 -5.47 -7.64
N LYS A 227 -17.81 -4.51 -7.78
CA LYS A 227 -17.68 -3.38 -8.69
C LYS A 227 -16.49 -2.48 -8.33
N PHE A 228 -16.41 -1.97 -7.09
CA PHE A 228 -15.34 -1.06 -6.67
C PHE A 228 -13.97 -1.74 -6.67
N HIS A 229 -13.88 -2.98 -6.19
CA HIS A 229 -12.65 -3.76 -6.20
C HIS A 229 -12.16 -4.06 -7.63
N GLY A 230 -13.08 -4.42 -8.53
CA GLY A 230 -12.77 -4.65 -9.94
C GLY A 230 -12.26 -3.39 -10.65
N MET A 231 -12.94 -2.26 -10.47
CA MET A 231 -12.48 -0.96 -11.00
C MET A 231 -11.12 -0.56 -10.43
N SER A 232 -10.89 -0.77 -9.13
CA SER A 232 -9.61 -0.49 -8.49
C SER A 232 -8.47 -1.33 -9.09
N SER A 233 -8.72 -2.63 -9.27
CA SER A 233 -7.76 -3.55 -9.88
C SER A 233 -7.46 -3.19 -11.34
N LEU A 234 -8.47 -2.83 -12.12
CA LEU A 234 -8.32 -2.44 -13.52
C LEU A 234 -7.49 -1.17 -13.68
N THR A 235 -7.79 -0.14 -12.88
CA THR A 235 -7.05 1.13 -12.92
C THR A 235 -5.59 0.94 -12.49
N ASN A 236 -5.32 0.07 -11.50
CA ASN A 236 -3.96 -0.30 -11.11
C ASN A 236 -3.22 -1.08 -12.22
N LEU A 237 -3.92 -1.98 -12.93
CA LEU A 237 -3.35 -2.72 -14.06
C LEU A 237 -3.03 -1.80 -15.26
N ILE A 238 -3.91 -0.85 -15.59
CA ILE A 238 -3.66 0.15 -16.62
C ILE A 238 -2.41 0.98 -16.28
N ALA A 239 -2.29 1.41 -15.02
CA ALA A 239 -1.11 2.13 -14.54
C ALA A 239 0.16 1.28 -14.69
N LEU A 240 0.11 0.01 -14.29
CA LEU A 240 1.23 -0.93 -14.43
C LEU A 240 1.66 -1.12 -15.90
N CYS A 241 0.71 -1.28 -16.83
CA CYS A 241 1.01 -1.36 -18.27
C CYS A 241 1.70 -0.08 -18.78
N GLY A 242 1.26 1.09 -18.31
CA GLY A 242 1.95 2.36 -18.57
C GLY A 242 3.38 2.38 -18.03
N GLY A 243 3.60 1.80 -16.85
CA GLY A 243 4.92 1.60 -16.27
C GLY A 243 5.82 0.68 -17.09
N VAL A 244 5.29 -0.41 -17.65
CA VAL A 244 6.02 -1.31 -18.56
C VAL A 244 6.47 -0.55 -19.81
N ALA A 245 5.57 0.21 -20.43
CA ALA A 245 5.92 1.02 -21.60
C ALA A 245 7.03 2.03 -21.27
N HIS A 246 6.93 2.70 -20.11
CA HIS A 246 7.97 3.62 -19.64
C HIS A 246 9.31 2.92 -19.38
N ALA A 247 9.31 1.71 -18.81
CA ALA A 247 10.52 0.90 -18.61
C ALA A 247 11.25 0.64 -19.93
N VAL A 248 10.51 0.27 -20.99
CA VAL A 248 11.08 0.03 -22.33
C VAL A 248 11.75 1.30 -22.87
N TYR A 249 11.14 2.47 -22.69
CA TYR A 249 11.76 3.73 -23.12
C TYR A 249 13.01 4.09 -22.30
N LEU A 250 13.01 3.81 -20.99
CA LEU A 250 14.19 3.99 -20.14
C LEU A 250 15.33 3.03 -20.51
N ALA A 251 15.02 1.83 -21.00
CA ALA A 251 16.01 0.84 -21.40
C ALA A 251 16.69 1.14 -22.74
N GLY A 252 16.07 1.91 -23.63
CA GLY A 252 16.61 2.24 -24.96
C GLY A 252 18.06 2.76 -24.93
N PRO A 253 18.39 3.79 -24.13
CA PRO A 253 19.77 4.26 -23.99
C PRO A 253 20.74 3.25 -23.38
N LEU A 254 20.27 2.26 -22.60
CA LEU A 254 21.10 1.21 -22.02
C LEU A 254 21.51 0.15 -23.05
N ALA A 255 20.68 -0.06 -24.06
CA ALA A 255 20.92 -1.02 -25.14
C ALA A 255 21.74 -0.44 -26.31
N ALA A 256 21.99 0.87 -26.32
CA ALA A 256 22.75 1.57 -27.36
C ALA A 256 24.27 1.55 -27.13
N VAL A 257 24.76 0.60 -26.32
CA VAL A 257 26.18 0.34 -26.03
C VAL A 257 26.70 -0.76 -26.94
#